data_AF-A0A7H8QW96-F1
#
_entry.id   AF-A0A7H8QW96-F1
#
_cell.length_a   1.000
_cell.length_b   1.000
_cell.length_c   1.000
_cell.angle_alpha   90.00
_cell.angle_beta   90.00
_cell.angle_gamma   90.00
#
_symmetry.space_group_name_H-M   'P 1'
#
loop_
_entity.id
_entity.type
_entity.pdbx_description
1 polymer ?
#
loop_
_entity_poly.entity_id
_entity_poly.type
_entity_poly.pdbx_seq_one_letter_code
_entity_poly.pdbx_strand_id
1 'polypeptide(L)'
;MRSLTEEETKTLFQKLAHYTGRSLNQLIQPTDEDERYVFRIQGSRVYYVKLSIANLATSIARDNLLSLGTCIGKFTRTMKFRMHITALDVIAPHARYKVWIRPNGEMPFLYGGHVLKAHTLRWSEDCPENSGCVVFSQADTPLFGVSARSSSAASKLEPTAITVFRQADLGEYLREVSFSKRDPSPPSPSFYFFPFVCAYTRPHWPLTYPPSMPPYNSSQKQSIAQFVDLTQEKDSTAAKYLRASAWNVEQALDAYFGAAKSGSSSSTVAALNKIFDSYRDDPKENPDTIGIEGAMKFLEEIQVRLDEVVCLGIAELLKSPSMGEFTRQEFVDGWKNAGADSIPKMITHAATLRKRIPTHTESFRKVYRYAFPLCRMQGQRNLSFEIASEQWQLFFTSANGGVEWNTATTPWLDWYIEFLEWRNTRVVNKDLWEQTEVFLRKSIEDESFGWWSPDAAWPGVLDEFVAYVQQAKRGEKARAGEEMEFE
;
A
#
# COMPACT_ATOMS: atom_id res chain seq x y z
N MET A 1 6.99 -39.71 -0.16
CA MET A 1 6.91 -38.97 -1.45
C MET A 1 6.80 -39.95 -2.60
N ARG A 2 6.19 -39.57 -3.73
CA ARG A 2 6.15 -40.42 -4.94
C ARG A 2 7.03 -39.86 -6.05
N SER A 3 7.37 -40.68 -7.03
CA SER A 3 7.95 -40.23 -8.29
C SER A 3 6.94 -39.43 -9.11
N LEU A 4 7.43 -38.51 -9.94
CA LEU A 4 6.59 -37.76 -10.87
C LEU A 4 6.09 -38.71 -11.97
N THR A 5 4.88 -38.46 -12.47
CA THR A 5 4.38 -39.12 -13.68
C THR A 5 5.11 -38.59 -14.92
N GLU A 6 4.96 -39.25 -16.06
CA GLU A 6 5.60 -38.81 -17.32
C GLU A 6 5.13 -37.39 -17.73
N GLU A 7 3.84 -37.10 -17.59
CA GLU A 7 3.25 -35.79 -17.89
C GLU A 7 3.76 -34.69 -16.95
N GLU A 8 3.81 -34.97 -15.64
CA GLU A 8 4.36 -34.05 -14.64
C GLU A 8 5.84 -33.77 -14.91
N THR A 9 6.59 -34.82 -15.23
CA THR A 9 8.01 -34.76 -15.53
C THR A 9 8.27 -33.89 -16.76
N LYS A 10 7.49 -34.08 -17.84
CA LYS A 10 7.58 -33.26 -19.05
C LYS A 10 7.29 -31.79 -18.75
N THR A 11 6.25 -31.51 -17.98
CA THR A 11 5.84 -30.14 -17.63
C THR A 11 6.89 -29.44 -16.77
N LEU A 12 7.43 -30.15 -15.77
CA LEU A 12 8.51 -29.66 -14.92
C LEU A 12 9.74 -29.31 -15.75
N PHE A 13 10.22 -30.25 -16.57
CA PHE A 13 11.44 -30.04 -17.35
C PHE A 13 11.26 -29.00 -18.44
N GLN A 14 10.09 -28.89 -19.07
CA GLN A 14 9.80 -27.80 -20.00
C GLN A 14 9.93 -26.44 -19.33
N LYS A 15 9.48 -26.31 -18.07
CA LYS A 15 9.60 -25.07 -17.30
C LYS A 15 11.04 -24.80 -16.86
N LEU A 16 11.79 -25.80 -16.42
CA LEU A 16 13.20 -25.65 -16.04
C LEU A 16 14.11 -25.34 -17.24
N ALA A 17 13.85 -26.00 -18.38
CA ALA A 17 14.56 -25.76 -19.63
C ALA A 17 14.39 -24.32 -20.14
N HIS A 18 13.28 -23.67 -19.80
CA HIS A 18 13.06 -22.27 -20.14
C HIS A 18 14.10 -21.32 -19.50
N TYR A 19 14.67 -21.66 -18.33
CA TYR A 19 15.72 -20.87 -17.67
C TYR A 19 17.12 -21.41 -17.89
N THR A 20 17.30 -22.74 -17.91
CA THR A 20 18.62 -23.39 -17.96
C THR A 20 19.07 -23.78 -19.38
N GLY A 21 18.13 -23.86 -20.33
CA GLY A 21 18.42 -24.34 -21.68
C GLY A 21 19.02 -25.75 -21.70
N ARG A 22 20.16 -25.91 -22.37
CA ARG A 22 20.86 -27.21 -22.50
C ARG A 22 21.57 -27.64 -21.21
N SER A 23 21.88 -26.69 -20.32
CA SER A 23 22.54 -26.95 -19.03
C SER A 23 21.64 -27.67 -18.03
N LEU A 24 20.36 -27.88 -18.34
CA LEU A 24 19.43 -28.71 -17.57
C LEU A 24 19.97 -30.13 -17.31
N ASN A 25 20.73 -30.68 -18.26
CA ASN A 25 21.31 -32.01 -18.13
C ASN A 25 22.25 -32.14 -16.91
N GLN A 26 22.91 -31.04 -16.53
CA GLN A 26 23.82 -31.01 -15.37
C GLN A 26 23.07 -31.17 -14.04
N LEU A 27 21.77 -30.86 -14.00
CA LEU A 27 20.92 -31.07 -12.81
C LEU A 27 20.50 -32.53 -12.61
N ILE A 28 20.69 -33.37 -13.63
CA ILE A 28 20.23 -34.77 -13.62
C ILE A 28 21.42 -35.73 -13.63
N GLN A 29 22.58 -35.28 -14.11
CA GLN A 29 23.80 -36.06 -14.15
C GLN A 29 24.27 -36.43 -12.73
N PRO A 30 24.83 -37.64 -12.55
CA PRO A 30 25.47 -38.02 -11.31
C PRO A 30 26.64 -37.07 -11.00
N THR A 31 26.77 -36.66 -9.75
CA THR A 31 27.98 -35.99 -9.25
C THR A 31 29.13 -36.98 -9.06
N ASP A 32 30.35 -36.48 -8.84
CA ASP A 32 31.58 -37.29 -8.69
C ASP A 32 31.53 -38.36 -7.58
N GLU A 33 30.54 -38.29 -6.68
CA GLU A 33 30.30 -39.24 -5.59
C GLU A 33 29.29 -40.37 -5.95
N ASP A 34 28.97 -40.59 -7.24
CA ASP A 34 27.92 -41.50 -7.73
C ASP A 34 26.50 -41.23 -7.18
N GLU A 35 26.33 -40.15 -6.41
CA GLU A 35 25.03 -39.70 -5.95
C GLU A 35 24.29 -38.95 -7.06
N ARG A 36 23.06 -39.40 -7.32
CA ARG A 36 22.15 -38.79 -8.28
C ARG A 36 21.07 -38.00 -7.55
N TYR A 37 20.76 -36.81 -8.07
CA TYR A 37 19.59 -36.06 -7.65
C TYR A 37 18.33 -36.49 -8.40
N VAL A 38 17.21 -36.51 -7.69
CA VAL A 38 15.91 -36.90 -8.21
C VAL A 38 14.83 -35.92 -7.79
N PHE A 39 13.82 -35.79 -8.65
CA PHE A 39 12.61 -35.04 -8.34
C PHE A 39 11.57 -35.97 -7.70
N ARG A 40 10.97 -35.52 -6.60
CA ARG A 40 9.93 -36.23 -5.86
C ARG A 40 8.78 -35.29 -5.55
N ILE A 41 7.55 -35.80 -5.61
CA ILE A 41 6.35 -35.00 -5.35
C ILE A 41 5.67 -35.45 -4.06
N GLN A 42 5.19 -34.47 -3.30
CA GLN A 42 4.36 -34.64 -2.11
C GLN A 42 3.23 -33.62 -2.13
N GLY A 43 1.98 -34.10 -2.07
CA GLY A 43 0.81 -33.26 -2.32
C GLY A 43 0.92 -32.65 -3.72
N SER A 44 1.00 -31.32 -3.79
CA SER A 44 1.21 -30.56 -5.03
C SER A 44 2.65 -30.06 -5.23
N ARG A 45 3.55 -30.25 -4.25
CA ARG A 45 4.91 -29.67 -4.24
C ARG A 45 5.95 -30.66 -4.74
N VAL A 46 6.88 -30.16 -5.54
CA VAL A 46 7.99 -30.93 -6.10
C VAL A 46 9.29 -30.54 -5.40
N TYR A 47 10.01 -31.55 -4.94
CA TYR A 47 11.28 -31.43 -4.23
C TYR A 47 12.42 -32.01 -5.06
N TYR A 48 13.57 -31.36 -4.98
CA TYR A 48 14.85 -31.80 -5.53
C TYR A 48 15.72 -32.32 -4.39
N VAL A 49 16.09 -33.60 -4.45
CA VAL A 49 16.73 -34.32 -3.34
C VAL A 49 17.68 -35.40 -3.86
N LYS A 50 18.71 -35.73 -3.09
CA LYS A 50 19.59 -36.87 -3.35
C LYS A 50 18.81 -38.19 -3.29
N LEU A 51 19.13 -39.13 -4.19
CA LEU A 51 18.44 -40.42 -4.27
C LEU A 51 18.57 -41.24 -2.97
N SER A 52 19.75 -41.21 -2.33
CA SER A 52 20.02 -41.84 -1.03
C SER A 52 19.02 -41.37 0.04
N ILE A 53 18.86 -40.06 0.17
CA ILE A 53 17.93 -39.42 1.11
C ILE A 53 16.47 -39.73 0.74
N ALA A 54 16.12 -39.72 -0.54
CA ALA A 54 14.78 -40.08 -1.00
C ALA A 54 14.40 -41.53 -0.66
N ASN A 55 15.37 -42.45 -0.72
CA ASN A 55 15.18 -43.85 -0.35
C ASN A 55 15.05 -44.01 1.17
N LEU A 56 15.81 -43.28 1.98
CA LEU A 56 15.65 -43.30 3.44
C LEU A 56 14.27 -42.77 3.88
N ALA A 57 13.78 -41.75 3.19
CA ALA A 57 12.48 -41.13 3.49
C ALA A 57 11.28 -42.07 3.23
N THR A 58 11.45 -43.23 2.57
CA THR A 58 10.36 -44.21 2.44
C THR A 58 10.01 -44.90 3.76
N SER A 59 10.90 -44.81 4.77
CA SER A 59 10.64 -45.34 6.12
C SER A 59 9.64 -44.51 6.93
N ILE A 60 9.33 -43.27 6.50
CA ILE A 60 8.42 -42.35 7.18
C ILE A 60 7.07 -42.34 6.45
N ALA A 61 5.99 -42.47 7.22
CA ALA A 61 4.62 -42.36 6.69
C ALA A 61 4.36 -41.00 6.02
N ARG A 62 3.56 -40.98 4.95
CA ARG A 62 3.35 -39.78 4.12
C ARG A 62 2.80 -38.58 4.89
N ASP A 63 1.94 -38.84 5.88
CA ASP A 63 1.30 -37.80 6.68
C ASP A 63 2.26 -37.17 7.71
N ASN A 64 3.33 -37.88 8.08
CA ASN A 64 4.33 -37.42 9.04
C ASN A 64 5.54 -36.76 8.38
N LEU A 65 5.69 -36.85 7.06
CA LEU A 65 6.81 -36.26 6.33
C LEU A 65 6.47 -34.82 5.93
N LEU A 66 7.15 -33.81 6.51
CA LEU A 66 6.82 -32.41 6.24
C LEU A 66 7.45 -31.88 4.93
N SER A 67 8.76 -32.09 4.76
CA SER A 67 9.53 -31.70 3.58
C SER A 67 10.82 -32.51 3.48
N LEU A 68 11.41 -32.59 2.29
CA LEU A 68 12.66 -33.32 2.06
C LEU A 68 13.42 -32.69 0.89
N GLY A 69 14.62 -32.15 1.15
CA GLY A 69 15.42 -31.44 0.14
C GLY A 69 14.86 -30.07 -0.22
N THR A 70 15.22 -29.57 -1.40
CA THR A 70 14.87 -28.21 -1.83
C THR A 70 13.55 -28.23 -2.60
N CYS A 71 12.56 -27.44 -2.16
CA CYS A 71 11.31 -27.28 -2.90
C CYS A 71 11.58 -26.49 -4.19
N ILE A 72 11.26 -27.04 -5.36
CA ILE A 72 11.48 -26.39 -6.65
C ILE A 72 10.22 -25.61 -7.09
N GLY A 73 9.05 -26.07 -6.66
CA GLY A 73 7.79 -25.52 -7.14
C GLY A 73 6.60 -26.38 -6.78
N LYS A 74 5.45 -26.00 -7.32
CA LYS A 74 4.19 -26.74 -7.16
C LYS A 74 3.40 -26.81 -8.45
N PHE A 75 2.63 -27.88 -8.60
CA PHE A 75 1.62 -28.00 -9.64
C PHE A 75 0.32 -27.32 -9.22
N THR A 76 -0.29 -26.60 -10.15
CA THR A 76 -1.66 -26.08 -10.00
C THR A 76 -2.68 -27.20 -10.26
N ARG A 77 -3.94 -26.98 -9.87
CA ARG A 77 -5.06 -27.87 -10.25
C ARG A 77 -5.19 -28.07 -11.76
N THR A 78 -4.70 -27.12 -12.56
CA THR A 78 -4.66 -27.13 -14.03
C THR A 78 -3.37 -27.73 -14.61
N MET A 79 -2.59 -28.48 -13.82
CA MET A 79 -1.34 -29.13 -14.23
C MET A 79 -0.25 -28.17 -14.74
N LYS A 80 -0.31 -26.88 -14.42
CA LYS A 80 0.77 -25.93 -14.71
C LYS A 80 1.77 -25.92 -13.56
N PHE A 81 3.07 -25.93 -13.89
CA PHE A 81 4.12 -25.87 -12.88
C PHE A 81 4.48 -24.41 -12.54
N ARG A 82 4.34 -24.04 -11.26
CA ARG A 82 4.81 -22.76 -10.71
C ARG A 82 6.08 -23.00 -9.93
N MET A 83 7.12 -22.25 -10.25
CA MET A 83 8.41 -22.35 -9.56
C MET A 83 8.41 -21.48 -8.31
N HIS A 84 9.01 -21.99 -7.24
CA HIS A 84 9.20 -21.23 -5.99
C HIS A 84 10.58 -20.58 -5.96
N ILE A 85 10.73 -19.53 -5.15
CA ILE A 85 11.99 -18.81 -4.97
C ILE A 85 13.15 -19.71 -4.54
N THR A 86 12.87 -20.75 -3.76
CA THR A 86 13.83 -21.78 -3.31
C THR A 86 14.46 -22.58 -4.46
N ALA A 87 13.89 -22.53 -5.66
CA ALA A 87 14.50 -23.14 -6.84
C ALA A 87 15.71 -22.35 -7.38
N LEU A 88 15.89 -21.08 -6.97
CA LEU A 88 16.95 -20.23 -7.50
C LEU A 88 18.34 -20.78 -7.19
N ASP A 89 18.57 -21.30 -5.98
CA ASP A 89 19.89 -21.84 -5.62
C ASP A 89 20.31 -23.00 -6.51
N VAL A 90 19.34 -23.79 -6.97
CA VAL A 90 19.56 -24.92 -7.88
C VAL A 90 19.71 -24.44 -9.32
N ILE A 91 18.99 -23.40 -9.74
CA ILE A 91 18.88 -23.00 -11.15
C ILE A 91 19.87 -21.91 -11.54
N ALA A 92 20.19 -20.99 -10.63
CA ALA A 92 21.05 -19.83 -10.88
C ALA A 92 22.45 -20.20 -11.42
N PRO A 93 23.12 -21.27 -10.94
CA PRO A 93 24.40 -21.69 -11.50
C PRO A 93 24.29 -22.05 -12.99
N HIS A 94 23.21 -22.75 -13.36
CA HIS A 94 22.97 -23.28 -14.71
C HIS A 94 22.10 -22.38 -15.59
N ALA A 95 21.77 -21.18 -15.14
CA ALA A 95 20.90 -20.27 -15.87
C ALA A 95 21.54 -19.81 -17.18
N ARG A 96 20.79 -19.93 -18.29
CA ARG A 96 21.23 -19.56 -19.63
C ARG A 96 21.36 -18.05 -19.80
N TYR A 97 20.39 -17.29 -19.29
CA TYR A 97 20.37 -15.84 -19.35
C TYR A 97 20.40 -15.25 -17.96
N LYS A 98 21.36 -14.35 -17.73
CA LYS A 98 21.60 -13.71 -16.44
C LYS A 98 21.55 -12.20 -16.60
N VAL A 99 20.92 -11.49 -15.67
CA VAL A 99 20.80 -10.03 -15.68
C VAL A 99 21.26 -9.49 -14.35
N TRP A 100 22.31 -8.69 -14.31
CA TRP A 100 22.76 -8.02 -13.10
C TRP A 100 22.09 -6.66 -12.98
N ILE A 101 21.54 -6.39 -11.81
CA ILE A 101 20.94 -5.11 -11.46
C ILE A 101 21.86 -4.31 -10.54
N ARG A 102 21.73 -2.99 -10.62
CA ARG A 102 22.35 -2.04 -9.72
C ARG A 102 21.63 -2.04 -8.36
N PRO A 103 22.28 -1.62 -7.27
CA PRO A 103 21.67 -1.57 -5.94
C PRO A 103 20.39 -0.72 -5.88
N ASN A 104 20.34 0.38 -6.64
CA ASN A 104 19.15 1.23 -6.75
C ASN A 104 17.93 0.52 -7.37
N GLY A 105 18.16 -0.57 -8.11
CA GLY A 105 17.11 -1.36 -8.75
C GLY A 105 16.70 -2.61 -7.98
N GLU A 106 17.45 -2.99 -6.94
CA GLU A 106 17.21 -4.19 -6.15
C GLU A 106 15.96 -4.06 -5.28
N MET A 107 15.88 -2.99 -4.50
CA MET A 107 14.72 -2.73 -3.63
C MET A 107 13.42 -2.61 -4.45
N PRO A 108 13.33 -1.80 -5.53
CA PRO A 108 12.14 -1.76 -6.37
C PRO A 108 11.75 -3.14 -6.93
N PHE A 109 12.72 -3.97 -7.30
CA PHE A 109 12.45 -5.32 -7.82
C PHE A 109 11.92 -6.28 -6.74
N LEU A 110 12.46 -6.20 -5.52
CA LEU A 110 11.99 -6.98 -4.38
C LEU A 110 10.57 -6.58 -3.94
N TYR A 111 10.25 -5.28 -3.97
CA TYR A 111 8.93 -4.73 -3.61
C TYR A 111 7.87 -4.81 -4.71
N GLY A 112 8.11 -5.58 -5.78
CA GLY A 112 7.08 -5.85 -6.79
C GLY A 112 7.23 -5.09 -8.10
N GLY A 113 8.18 -4.17 -8.19
CA GLY A 113 8.53 -3.45 -9.40
C GLY A 113 9.24 -4.32 -10.44
N HIS A 114 9.27 -3.83 -11.68
CA HIS A 114 10.04 -4.42 -12.77
C HIS A 114 11.45 -3.81 -12.84
N VAL A 115 12.39 -4.50 -13.49
CA VAL A 115 13.72 -3.92 -13.73
C VAL A 115 13.62 -2.91 -14.86
N LEU A 116 13.89 -1.65 -14.54
CA LEU A 116 14.00 -0.59 -15.52
C LEU A 116 15.39 -0.60 -16.17
N LYS A 117 15.52 0.03 -17.34
CA LYS A 117 16.80 0.14 -18.03
C LYS A 117 17.85 0.85 -17.18
N ALA A 118 17.45 1.88 -16.41
CA ALA A 118 18.31 2.57 -15.45
C ALA A 118 18.91 1.63 -14.40
N HIS A 119 18.19 0.57 -14.04
CA HIS A 119 18.56 -0.39 -13.01
C HIS A 119 19.43 -1.52 -13.54
N THR A 120 19.45 -1.75 -14.87
CA THR A 120 20.28 -2.79 -15.47
C THR A 120 21.75 -2.39 -15.43
N LEU A 121 22.59 -3.23 -14.83
CA LEU A 121 24.04 -3.07 -14.85
C LEU A 121 24.63 -3.73 -16.10
N ARG A 122 24.36 -5.03 -16.27
CA ARG A 122 24.80 -5.85 -17.41
C ARG A 122 23.88 -7.06 -17.54
N TRP A 123 23.84 -7.68 -18.71
CA TRP A 123 23.12 -8.93 -18.92
C TRP A 123 23.79 -9.79 -19.99
N SER A 124 23.45 -11.07 -20.02
CA SER A 124 23.91 -12.01 -21.04
C SER A 124 23.55 -11.51 -22.45
N GLU A 125 24.49 -11.65 -23.36
CA GLU A 125 24.28 -11.36 -24.78
C GLU A 125 23.23 -12.31 -25.39
N ASP A 126 22.59 -11.86 -26.48
CA ASP A 126 21.57 -12.63 -27.21
C ASP A 126 20.38 -13.15 -26.40
N CYS A 127 20.05 -12.51 -25.27
CA CYS A 127 18.80 -12.78 -24.56
C CYS A 127 17.59 -12.41 -25.46
N PRO A 128 16.70 -13.36 -25.82
CA PRO A 128 15.50 -13.07 -26.59
C PRO A 128 14.46 -12.35 -25.72
N GLU A 129 13.46 -11.74 -26.34
CA GLU A 129 12.29 -11.22 -25.63
C GLU A 129 11.45 -12.37 -25.03
N ASN A 130 10.79 -12.13 -23.90
CA ASN A 130 9.93 -13.08 -23.18
C ASN A 130 10.60 -14.41 -22.79
N SER A 131 11.90 -14.37 -22.52
CA SER A 131 12.69 -15.52 -22.10
C SER A 131 12.97 -15.51 -20.60
N GLY A 132 12.93 -16.68 -19.96
CA GLY A 132 13.26 -16.82 -18.55
C GLY A 132 14.72 -16.44 -18.30
N CYS A 133 14.94 -15.51 -17.37
CA CYS A 133 16.27 -15.07 -16.98
C CYS A 133 16.40 -15.01 -15.45
N VAL A 134 17.60 -15.28 -14.95
CA VAL A 134 17.90 -15.09 -13.52
C VAL A 134 18.48 -13.70 -13.34
N VAL A 135 17.81 -12.91 -12.51
CA VAL A 135 18.27 -11.58 -12.11
C VAL A 135 19.24 -11.75 -10.96
N PHE A 136 20.35 -11.02 -10.96
CA PHE A 136 21.37 -11.04 -9.92
C PHE A 136 21.51 -9.65 -9.33
N SER A 137 21.55 -9.55 -8.01
CA SER A 137 22.06 -8.35 -7.35
C SER A 137 23.53 -8.10 -7.73
N GLN A 138 24.04 -6.91 -7.42
CA GLN A 138 25.47 -6.64 -7.51
C GLN A 138 26.31 -7.58 -6.62
N ALA A 139 25.72 -8.11 -5.54
CA ALA A 139 26.35 -9.11 -4.66
C ALA A 139 26.18 -10.57 -5.14
N ASP A 140 25.76 -10.79 -6.40
CA ASP A 140 25.51 -12.11 -7.00
C ASP A 140 24.42 -12.95 -6.28
N THR A 141 23.53 -12.30 -5.54
CA THR A 141 22.31 -12.92 -5.01
C THR A 141 21.28 -13.13 -6.13
N PRO A 142 20.82 -14.38 -6.39
CA PRO A 142 19.90 -14.67 -7.49
C PRO A 142 18.43 -14.31 -7.16
N LEU A 143 17.69 -13.90 -8.18
CA LEU A 143 16.29 -13.46 -8.18
C LEU A 143 15.60 -13.88 -9.50
N PHE A 144 14.27 -14.05 -9.52
CA PHE A 144 13.53 -14.53 -10.72
C PHE A 144 13.02 -13.41 -11.63
N GLY A 145 13.32 -13.49 -12.93
CA GLY A 145 12.76 -12.59 -13.95
C GLY A 145 12.46 -13.23 -15.30
N VAL A 146 11.79 -12.46 -16.16
CA VAL A 146 11.60 -12.73 -17.59
C VAL A 146 12.04 -11.51 -18.36
N SER A 147 12.83 -11.68 -19.41
CA SER A 147 13.20 -10.56 -20.28
C SER A 147 11.96 -9.93 -20.91
N ALA A 148 11.79 -8.62 -20.73
CA ALA A 148 10.71 -7.87 -21.37
C ALA A 148 11.04 -7.47 -22.80
N ARG A 149 12.34 -7.40 -23.13
CA ARG A 149 12.90 -7.00 -24.43
C ARG A 149 14.16 -7.82 -24.71
N SER A 150 14.56 -7.91 -25.97
CA SER A 150 15.80 -8.58 -26.35
C SER A 150 17.06 -7.82 -25.91
N SER A 151 18.18 -8.54 -25.80
CA SER A 151 19.50 -8.01 -25.45
C SER A 151 19.88 -6.75 -26.25
N SER A 152 19.64 -6.83 -27.56
CA SER A 152 19.92 -5.80 -28.55
C SER A 152 18.90 -4.65 -28.56
N ALA A 153 17.64 -4.92 -28.22
CA ALA A 153 16.62 -3.89 -28.14
C ALA A 153 16.77 -3.06 -26.86
N ALA A 154 17.09 -3.68 -25.73
CA ALA A 154 17.14 -2.95 -24.46
C ALA A 154 18.34 -2.02 -24.31
N SER A 155 19.35 -2.09 -25.19
CA SER A 155 20.41 -1.07 -25.22
C SER A 155 19.91 0.29 -25.74
N LYS A 156 18.84 0.30 -26.54
CA LYS A 156 18.29 1.50 -27.20
C LYS A 156 17.11 2.12 -26.46
N LEU A 157 16.71 1.55 -25.33
CA LEU A 157 15.54 1.99 -24.57
C LEU A 157 15.86 3.20 -23.68
N GLU A 158 14.83 3.99 -23.40
CA GLU A 158 14.86 5.05 -22.40
C GLU A 158 15.16 4.47 -21.00
N PRO A 159 15.87 5.19 -20.11
CA PRO A 159 16.17 4.73 -18.75
C PRO A 159 14.95 4.26 -17.94
N THR A 160 13.77 4.83 -18.19
CA THR A 160 12.50 4.51 -17.52
C THR A 160 11.80 3.27 -18.10
N ALA A 161 12.27 2.74 -19.23
CA ALA A 161 11.64 1.61 -19.89
C ALA A 161 11.94 0.29 -19.17
N ILE A 162 10.97 -0.62 -19.18
CA ILE A 162 11.10 -1.94 -18.56
C ILE A 162 11.97 -2.84 -19.43
N THR A 163 12.93 -3.52 -18.81
CA THR A 163 13.86 -4.46 -19.45
C THR A 163 13.64 -5.90 -19.01
N VAL A 164 13.25 -6.11 -17.75
CA VAL A 164 12.94 -7.43 -17.18
C VAL A 164 11.67 -7.35 -16.35
N PHE A 165 10.70 -8.20 -16.69
CA PHE A 165 9.53 -8.44 -15.88
C PHE A 165 9.90 -9.26 -14.66
N ARG A 166 9.42 -8.81 -13.50
CA ARG A 166 9.49 -9.57 -12.27
C ARG A 166 8.62 -10.81 -12.40
N GLN A 167 9.18 -11.96 -12.06
CA GLN A 167 8.44 -13.22 -11.94
C GLN A 167 8.55 -13.81 -10.53
N ALA A 168 9.24 -13.10 -9.62
CA ALA A 168 9.42 -13.52 -8.25
C ALA A 168 8.10 -13.73 -7.53
N ASP A 169 8.08 -14.80 -6.74
CA ASP A 169 6.95 -15.26 -5.96
C ASP A 169 6.54 -14.17 -4.94
N LEU A 170 5.25 -13.84 -4.90
CA LEU A 170 4.67 -12.79 -4.07
C LEU A 170 4.56 -13.26 -2.61
N GLY A 171 5.68 -13.38 -1.90
CA GLY A 171 5.69 -13.59 -0.45
C GLY A 171 4.88 -14.81 0.02
N GLU A 172 4.62 -15.79 -0.84
CA GLU A 172 3.92 -17.03 -0.49
C GLU A 172 4.78 -17.85 0.48
N TYR A 173 6.10 -17.86 0.28
CA TYR A 173 7.06 -18.48 1.19
C TYR A 173 6.99 -17.89 2.63
N LEU A 174 6.89 -16.56 2.77
CA LEU A 174 6.76 -15.91 4.08
C LEU A 174 5.41 -16.21 4.77
N ARG A 175 4.35 -16.43 3.99
CA ARG A 175 2.99 -16.72 4.47
C ARG A 175 2.74 -18.20 4.78
N GLU A 176 3.47 -19.11 4.16
CA GLU A 176 3.36 -20.56 4.42
C GLU A 176 4.28 -21.03 5.56
N VAL A 177 5.45 -20.40 5.78
CA VAL A 177 6.36 -20.74 6.91
C VAL A 177 5.78 -20.28 8.25
N SER A 178 4.91 -19.27 8.26
CA SER A 178 4.25 -18.73 9.45
C SER A 178 3.13 -19.63 10.01
N PHE A 179 2.69 -20.67 9.30
CA PHE A 179 1.59 -21.55 9.72
C PHE A 179 2.02 -22.86 10.43
N SER A 180 3.29 -23.01 10.82
CA SER A 180 3.78 -24.20 11.55
C SER A 180 4.19 -23.93 13.01
N LYS A 181 3.49 -23.04 13.73
CA LYS A 181 3.58 -22.97 15.19
C LYS A 181 2.18 -22.91 15.82
N ARG A 182 1.63 -24.09 16.13
CA ARG A 182 0.78 -24.24 17.32
C ARG A 182 1.71 -24.60 18.47
N ASP A 183 2.02 -23.62 19.32
CA ASP A 183 1.82 -23.76 20.77
C ASP A 183 2.10 -22.43 21.49
N PRO A 184 1.29 -22.06 22.51
CA PRO A 184 1.44 -20.81 23.26
C PRO A 184 2.14 -21.03 24.60
N SER A 185 3.16 -20.23 24.91
CA SER A 185 3.38 -19.69 26.26
C SER A 185 4.53 -18.67 26.25
N PRO A 186 4.46 -17.60 27.08
CA PRO A 186 5.50 -16.59 27.18
C PRO A 186 6.44 -16.87 28.35
N PRO A 187 7.62 -16.23 28.36
CA PRO A 187 8.14 -15.75 29.63
C PRO A 187 8.55 -14.28 29.56
N SER A 188 8.08 -13.51 30.56
CA SER A 188 8.77 -12.34 31.11
C SER A 188 9.41 -12.76 32.45
N PRO A 189 10.12 -11.89 33.18
CA PRO A 189 11.04 -10.81 32.81
C PRO A 189 12.40 -11.01 33.52
N SER A 190 13.43 -10.21 33.20
CA SER A 190 14.60 -10.08 34.08
C SER A 190 15.10 -8.64 34.14
N PHE A 191 15.03 -8.13 35.37
CA PHE A 191 15.62 -6.92 35.91
C PHE A 191 17.15 -6.88 35.70
N TYR A 192 17.68 -5.68 35.42
CA TYR A 192 18.93 -5.23 36.03
C TYR A 192 18.82 -3.76 36.43
N PHE A 193 19.25 -3.52 37.66
CA PHE A 193 19.23 -2.25 38.40
C PHE A 193 20.69 -1.85 38.71
N PHE A 194 20.87 -0.56 39.01
CA PHE A 194 22.02 0.10 39.68
C PHE A 194 23.19 0.63 38.80
N PRO A 195 23.95 1.66 39.26
CA PRO A 195 23.56 3.09 39.31
C PRO A 195 24.74 4.02 38.90
N PHE A 196 24.56 5.34 38.86
CA PHE A 196 25.40 6.31 39.59
C PHE A 196 24.92 7.75 39.39
N VAL A 197 25.13 8.54 40.44
CA VAL A 197 24.71 9.93 40.68
C VAL A 197 25.87 10.89 40.36
N CYS A 198 25.53 12.20 40.26
CA CYS A 198 26.37 13.41 40.30
C CYS A 198 26.91 13.89 38.94
N ALA A 199 26.93 15.18 38.58
CA ALA A 199 26.63 16.41 39.29
C ALA A 199 26.38 17.57 38.29
N TYR A 200 25.85 18.66 38.83
CA TYR A 200 25.67 20.00 38.26
C TYR A 200 26.77 20.50 37.30
N THR A 201 26.37 21.23 36.25
CA THR A 201 26.66 22.68 36.10
C THR A 201 25.89 23.26 34.91
N ARG A 202 25.07 24.28 35.17
CA ARG A 202 24.40 25.11 34.15
C ARG A 202 25.40 26.13 33.59
N PRO A 203 25.52 26.32 32.27
CA PRO A 203 26.19 27.50 31.74
C PRO A 203 25.28 28.72 31.86
N HIS A 204 25.75 29.74 32.59
CA HIS A 204 25.19 31.09 32.60
C HIS A 204 25.31 31.71 31.20
N TRP A 205 24.18 32.10 30.60
CA TRP A 205 24.15 33.02 29.47
C TRP A 205 24.15 34.46 30.02
N PRO A 206 24.98 35.38 29.51
CA PRO A 206 24.96 36.78 29.95
C PRO A 206 23.67 37.46 29.47
N LEU A 207 22.90 38.00 30.41
CA LEU A 207 21.75 38.88 30.16
C LEU A 207 22.25 40.24 29.64
N THR A 208 22.37 40.37 28.33
CA THR A 208 22.42 41.68 27.69
C THR A 208 20.99 42.22 27.62
N TYR A 209 20.68 43.21 28.43
CA TYR A 209 19.42 43.96 28.34
C TYR A 209 19.33 44.65 26.97
N PRO A 210 18.20 44.54 26.24
CA PRO A 210 17.98 45.32 25.04
C PRO A 210 17.94 46.83 25.41
N PRO A 211 18.49 47.71 24.56
CA PRO A 211 18.45 49.15 24.82
C PRO A 211 17.00 49.65 24.92
N SER A 212 16.71 50.41 25.97
CA SER A 212 15.41 51.07 26.16
C SER A 212 15.15 52.03 24.99
N MET A 213 14.06 51.79 24.25
CA MET A 213 13.67 52.65 23.13
C MET A 213 13.31 54.07 23.61
N PRO A 214 13.65 55.11 22.84
CA PRO A 214 13.24 56.48 23.13
C PRO A 214 11.70 56.60 23.16
N PRO A 215 11.15 57.48 24.01
CA PRO A 215 9.70 57.65 24.13
C PRO A 215 9.09 58.18 22.83
N TYR A 216 7.90 57.66 22.49
CA TYR A 216 7.15 58.07 21.30
C TYR A 216 6.75 59.54 21.36
N ASN A 217 6.86 60.24 20.23
CA ASN A 217 6.37 61.61 20.11
C ASN A 217 4.81 61.65 20.11
N SER A 218 4.23 62.85 20.25
CA SER A 218 2.76 63.00 20.37
C SER A 218 2.01 62.46 19.14
N SER A 219 2.52 62.71 17.94
CA SER A 219 1.93 62.23 16.67
C SER A 219 1.98 60.70 16.55
N GLN A 220 3.10 60.08 16.94
CA GLN A 220 3.30 58.63 16.96
C GLN A 220 2.35 57.93 17.93
N LYS A 221 2.07 58.54 19.10
CA LYS A 221 1.09 58.03 20.06
C LYS A 221 -0.33 58.06 19.49
N GLN A 222 -0.69 59.11 18.73
CA GLN A 222 -2.00 59.18 18.06
C GLN A 222 -2.14 58.11 16.98
N SER A 223 -1.10 57.89 16.15
CA SER A 223 -1.13 56.83 15.14
C SER A 223 -1.21 55.44 15.76
N ILE A 224 -0.52 55.19 16.89
CA ILE A 224 -0.64 53.93 17.65
C ILE A 224 -2.07 53.77 18.16
N ALA A 225 -2.65 54.80 18.79
CA ALA A 225 -4.00 54.73 19.31
C ALA A 225 -5.05 54.46 18.21
N GLN A 226 -4.94 55.11 17.05
CA GLN A 226 -5.82 54.88 15.90
C GLN A 226 -5.69 53.46 15.34
N PHE A 227 -4.47 52.95 15.24
CA PHE A 227 -4.22 51.59 14.79
C PHE A 227 -4.78 50.56 15.77
N VAL A 228 -4.59 50.77 17.08
CA VAL A 228 -5.10 49.90 18.15
C VAL A 228 -6.63 49.92 18.20
N ASP A 229 -7.26 51.08 18.04
CA ASP A 229 -8.72 51.22 18.02
C ASP A 229 -9.35 50.40 16.88
N LEU A 230 -8.73 50.44 15.70
CA LEU A 230 -9.20 49.75 14.49
C LEU A 230 -8.87 48.24 14.48
N THR A 231 -7.78 47.80 15.11
CA THR A 231 -7.29 46.40 15.04
C THR A 231 -7.47 45.61 16.34
N GLN A 232 -7.79 46.29 17.45
CA GLN A 232 -7.89 45.75 18.81
C GLN A 232 -6.63 45.03 19.31
N GLU A 233 -5.46 45.38 18.76
CA GLU A 233 -4.18 44.74 19.08
C GLU A 233 -3.36 45.54 20.10
N LYS A 234 -2.33 44.95 20.70
CA LYS A 234 -1.49 45.63 21.71
C LYS A 234 -0.64 46.76 21.10
N ASP A 235 -0.43 47.83 21.87
CA ASP A 235 0.41 48.99 21.51
C ASP A 235 1.81 48.61 20.99
N SER A 236 2.40 47.53 21.50
CA SER A 236 3.71 47.04 21.08
C SER A 236 3.71 46.48 19.64
N THR A 237 2.67 45.75 19.28
CA THR A 237 2.48 45.18 17.95
C THR A 237 2.09 46.29 16.96
N ALA A 238 1.20 47.19 17.35
CA ALA A 238 0.82 48.36 16.55
C ALA A 238 2.04 49.23 16.20
N ALA A 239 2.91 49.52 17.19
CA ALA A 239 4.13 50.28 16.98
C ALA A 239 5.15 49.56 16.08
N LYS A 240 5.10 48.23 15.96
CA LYS A 240 5.97 47.46 15.04
C LYS A 240 5.57 47.68 13.58
N TYR A 241 4.27 47.56 13.28
CA TYR A 241 3.74 47.77 11.93
C TYR A 241 3.86 49.24 11.50
N LEU A 242 3.57 50.18 12.40
CA LEU A 242 3.73 51.61 12.11
C LEU A 242 5.18 51.99 11.83
N ARG A 243 6.18 51.43 12.52
CA ARG A 243 7.59 51.67 12.21
C ARG A 243 7.99 51.14 10.83
N ALA A 244 7.48 49.98 10.44
CA ALA A 244 7.76 49.37 9.15
C ALA A 244 7.13 50.15 7.98
N SER A 245 5.99 50.80 8.22
CA SER A 245 5.25 51.61 7.24
C SER A 245 5.47 53.12 7.40
N ALA A 246 6.64 53.53 7.92
CA ALA A 246 7.02 54.95 8.08
C ALA A 246 5.97 55.83 8.81
N TRP A 247 5.25 55.25 9.78
CA TRP A 247 4.17 55.86 10.57
C TRP A 247 2.91 56.25 9.79
N ASN A 248 2.70 55.67 8.61
CA ASN A 248 1.44 55.77 7.89
C ASN A 248 0.45 54.69 8.39
N VAL A 249 -0.70 55.13 8.92
CA VAL A 249 -1.72 54.25 9.51
C VAL A 249 -2.39 53.37 8.46
N GLU A 250 -2.75 53.91 7.29
CA GLU A 250 -3.42 53.15 6.22
C GLU A 250 -2.52 52.06 5.67
N GLN A 251 -1.26 52.39 5.36
CA GLN A 251 -0.29 51.41 4.86
C GLN A 251 0.08 50.37 5.93
N ALA A 252 0.09 50.76 7.21
CA ALA A 252 0.28 49.80 8.31
C ALA A 252 -0.92 48.86 8.46
N LEU A 253 -2.14 49.35 8.29
CA LEU A 253 -3.36 48.55 8.34
C LEU A 253 -3.43 47.59 7.15
N ASP A 254 -3.09 48.04 5.95
CA ASP A 254 -3.00 47.17 4.76
C ASP A 254 -1.92 46.09 4.93
N ALA A 255 -0.76 46.45 5.48
CA ALA A 255 0.28 45.48 5.82
C ALA A 255 -0.18 44.50 6.92
N TYR A 256 -0.97 44.97 7.90
CA TYR A 256 -1.51 44.17 8.99
C TYR A 256 -2.60 43.22 8.52
N PHE A 257 -3.56 43.66 7.70
CA PHE A 257 -4.62 42.82 7.14
C PHE A 257 -4.11 41.92 6.01
N GLY A 258 -3.10 42.37 5.25
CA GLY A 258 -2.32 41.54 4.34
C GLY A 258 -1.54 40.45 5.09
N ALA A 259 -0.95 40.79 6.22
CA ALA A 259 -0.33 39.84 7.14
C ALA A 259 -1.34 39.06 8.00
N ALA A 260 -2.61 39.45 8.14
CA ALA A 260 -3.61 38.62 8.81
C ALA A 260 -4.01 37.43 7.92
N LYS A 261 -3.93 37.60 6.59
CA LYS A 261 -4.08 36.52 5.61
C LYS A 261 -2.79 35.72 5.35
N SER A 262 -1.61 36.25 5.69
CA SER A 262 -0.31 35.63 5.36
C SER A 262 0.67 35.41 6.53
N GLY A 263 0.47 36.04 7.68
CA GLY A 263 1.42 36.18 8.79
C GLY A 263 1.27 35.13 9.90
N SER A 264 0.11 34.46 10.00
CA SER A 264 -0.03 33.21 10.75
C SER A 264 0.54 32.00 9.99
N SER A 265 0.73 32.14 8.67
CA SER A 265 1.13 31.02 7.81
C SER A 265 2.60 30.62 7.97
N SER A 266 3.51 31.55 8.27
CA SER A 266 4.95 31.25 8.40
C SER A 266 5.26 30.34 9.59
N SER A 267 4.71 30.62 10.78
CA SER A 267 4.94 29.81 11.98
C SER A 267 4.23 28.47 11.90
N THR A 268 3.03 28.45 11.30
CA THR A 268 2.25 27.24 11.07
C THR A 268 2.95 26.30 10.09
N VAL A 269 3.45 26.82 8.97
CA VAL A 269 4.22 26.05 7.99
C VAL A 269 5.52 25.53 8.60
N ALA A 270 6.21 26.32 9.43
CA ALA A 270 7.40 25.85 10.14
C ALA A 270 7.10 24.70 11.11
N ALA A 271 5.99 24.80 11.86
CA ALA A 271 5.54 23.72 12.75
C ALA A 271 5.20 22.44 11.98
N LEU A 272 4.46 22.56 10.88
CA LEU A 272 4.09 21.43 10.02
C LEU A 272 5.31 20.76 9.37
N ASN A 273 6.28 21.55 8.90
CA ASN A 273 7.53 21.01 8.38
C ASN A 273 8.32 20.25 9.45
N LYS A 274 8.35 20.76 10.69
CA LYS A 274 9.00 20.06 11.81
C LYS A 274 8.32 18.72 12.12
N ILE A 275 6.98 18.68 12.06
CA ILE A 275 6.22 17.44 12.21
C ILE A 275 6.53 16.50 11.05
N PHE A 276 6.52 16.98 9.81
CA PHE A 276 6.88 16.16 8.65
C PHE A 276 8.28 15.56 8.80
N ASP A 277 9.24 16.37 9.25
CA ASP A 277 10.63 15.97 9.38
C ASP A 277 10.85 14.83 10.38
N SER A 278 9.99 14.67 11.39
CA SER A 278 10.10 13.59 12.39
C SER A 278 9.61 12.23 11.88
N TYR A 279 8.85 12.18 10.78
CA TYR A 279 8.30 10.95 10.22
C TYR A 279 8.94 10.55 8.89
N ARG A 280 10.05 11.17 8.48
CA ARG A 280 10.74 10.77 7.25
C ARG A 280 11.51 9.47 7.48
N ASP A 281 11.37 8.55 6.54
CA ASP A 281 12.08 7.26 6.57
C ASP A 281 13.54 7.41 6.14
N ASP A 282 13.77 8.03 4.98
CA ASP A 282 15.10 8.23 4.41
C ASP A 282 15.39 9.71 4.07
N PRO A 283 15.72 10.55 5.07
CA PRO A 283 15.96 11.98 4.86
C PRO A 283 17.10 12.34 3.90
N LYS A 284 18.00 11.38 3.59
CA LYS A 284 19.18 11.60 2.73
C LYS A 284 18.87 11.41 1.25
N GLU A 285 18.10 10.39 0.91
CA GLU A 285 17.74 10.05 -0.48
C GLU A 285 16.41 10.72 -0.87
N ASN A 286 15.43 10.75 0.04
CA ASN A 286 14.08 11.27 -0.19
C ASN A 286 13.70 12.31 0.87
N PRO A 287 14.30 13.52 0.85
CA PRO A 287 14.11 14.53 1.90
C PRO A 287 12.68 15.06 2.01
N ASP A 288 11.87 14.92 0.95
CA ASP A 288 10.52 15.49 0.82
C ASP A 288 9.42 14.43 0.75
N THR A 289 9.71 13.22 1.21
CA THR A 289 8.74 12.11 1.22
C THR A 289 8.76 11.38 2.56
N ILE A 290 7.58 11.13 3.09
CA ILE A 290 7.34 10.14 4.14
C ILE A 290 6.93 8.86 3.42
N GLY A 291 7.67 7.77 3.62
CA GLY A 291 7.32 6.46 3.09
C GLY A 291 6.42 5.69 4.05
N ILE A 292 6.31 4.39 3.81
CA ILE A 292 5.32 3.52 4.47
C ILE A 292 5.53 3.47 5.99
N GLU A 293 6.79 3.32 6.45
CA GLU A 293 7.07 3.18 7.88
C GLU A 293 6.74 4.47 8.64
N GLY A 294 7.11 5.61 8.06
CA GLY A 294 6.85 6.92 8.61
C GLY A 294 5.37 7.27 8.58
N ALA A 295 4.67 6.90 7.50
CA ALA A 295 3.23 7.06 7.37
C ALA A 295 2.48 6.23 8.43
N MET A 296 2.90 4.98 8.67
CA MET A 296 2.33 4.14 9.73
C MET A 296 2.52 4.75 11.12
N LYS A 297 3.74 5.20 11.45
CA LYS A 297 4.04 5.88 12.72
C LYS A 297 3.23 7.16 12.90
N PHE A 298 3.11 7.95 11.83
CA PHE A 298 2.32 9.18 11.84
C PHE A 298 0.84 8.90 12.09
N LEU A 299 0.25 7.94 11.34
CA LEU A 299 -1.15 7.55 11.48
C LEU A 299 -1.45 6.99 12.88
N GLU A 300 -0.53 6.19 13.44
CA GLU A 300 -0.62 5.69 14.81
C GLU A 300 -0.62 6.83 15.85
N GLU A 301 0.28 7.82 15.70
CA GLU A 301 0.36 8.97 16.61
C GLU A 301 -0.93 9.82 16.58
N ILE A 302 -1.52 10.02 15.41
CA ILE A 302 -2.81 10.72 15.29
C ILE A 302 -4.01 9.85 15.66
N GLN A 303 -3.76 8.64 16.19
CA GLN A 303 -4.74 7.65 16.62
C GLN A 303 -5.66 7.19 15.49
N VAL A 304 -5.16 7.09 14.27
CA VAL A 304 -5.88 6.59 13.09
C VAL A 304 -5.42 5.17 12.78
N ARG A 305 -6.37 4.24 12.73
CA ARG A 305 -6.11 2.85 12.36
C ARG A 305 -6.00 2.72 10.84
N LEU A 306 -5.21 1.76 10.38
CA LEU A 306 -5.04 1.51 8.93
C LEU A 306 -6.28 0.85 8.31
N ASP A 307 -7.13 0.23 9.14
CA ASP A 307 -8.34 -0.49 8.77
C ASP A 307 -9.63 0.34 8.95
N GLU A 308 -9.53 1.67 9.02
CA GLU A 308 -10.70 2.55 9.13
C GLU A 308 -10.79 3.54 7.95
N VAL A 309 -12.02 3.93 7.60
CA VAL A 309 -12.27 4.85 6.48
C VAL A 309 -11.60 6.21 6.67
N VAL A 310 -11.38 6.63 7.92
CA VAL A 310 -10.68 7.89 8.24
C VAL A 310 -9.23 7.88 7.77
N CYS A 311 -8.56 6.73 7.69
CA CYS A 311 -7.23 6.63 7.08
C CYS A 311 -7.25 7.14 5.64
N LEU A 312 -8.24 6.72 4.85
CA LEU A 312 -8.44 7.20 3.48
C LEU A 312 -8.85 8.68 3.45
N GLY A 313 -9.60 9.15 4.45
CA GLY A 313 -9.93 10.56 4.62
C GLY A 313 -8.70 11.45 4.86
N ILE A 314 -7.73 10.98 5.65
CA ILE A 314 -6.44 11.66 5.84
C ILE A 314 -5.62 11.59 4.55
N ALA A 315 -5.58 10.44 3.88
CA ALA A 315 -4.88 10.32 2.60
C ALA A 315 -5.45 11.26 1.52
N GLU A 316 -6.77 11.47 1.50
CA GLU A 316 -7.45 12.43 0.63
C GLU A 316 -7.09 13.88 0.99
N LEU A 317 -7.10 14.23 2.28
CA LEU A 317 -6.72 15.56 2.75
C LEU A 317 -5.29 15.94 2.33
N LEU A 318 -4.37 14.97 2.43
CA LEU A 318 -2.95 15.13 2.10
C LEU A 318 -2.63 14.80 0.65
N LYS A 319 -3.64 14.56 -0.20
CA LYS A 319 -3.51 14.17 -1.61
C LYS A 319 -2.38 13.16 -1.86
N SER A 320 -2.33 12.14 -1.02
CA SER A 320 -1.32 11.09 -1.05
C SER A 320 -1.22 10.41 -2.43
N PRO A 321 -0.03 10.42 -3.09
CA PRO A 321 0.11 9.91 -4.46
C PRO A 321 -0.05 8.39 -4.55
N SER A 322 0.28 7.68 -3.48
CA SER A 322 0.20 6.22 -3.39
C SER A 322 -0.03 5.80 -1.94
N MET A 323 -0.58 4.60 -1.74
CA MET A 323 -0.88 4.10 -0.40
C MET A 323 0.37 4.06 0.48
N GLY A 324 0.35 4.78 1.61
CA GLY A 324 1.46 4.81 2.56
C GLY A 324 2.57 5.80 2.19
N GLU A 325 2.36 6.73 1.25
CA GLU A 325 3.33 7.78 0.94
C GLU A 325 2.72 9.18 1.13
N PHE A 326 3.46 10.09 1.75
CA PHE A 326 3.08 11.50 1.85
C PHE A 326 4.20 12.41 1.35
N THR A 327 3.87 13.37 0.49
CA THR A 327 4.81 14.38 0.01
C THR A 327 4.78 15.59 0.93
N ARG A 328 5.93 16.26 1.11
CA ARG A 328 6.05 17.42 2.01
C ARG A 328 5.05 18.52 1.66
N GLN A 329 4.94 18.84 0.38
CA GLN A 329 4.09 19.91 -0.10
C GLN A 329 2.62 19.66 0.27
N GLU A 330 2.07 18.51 -0.12
CA GLU A 330 0.66 18.20 0.10
C GLU A 330 0.37 17.93 1.59
N PHE A 331 1.35 17.41 2.35
CA PHE A 331 1.24 17.27 3.79
C PHE A 331 1.05 18.63 4.48
N VAL A 332 1.94 19.59 4.18
CA VAL A 332 1.89 20.93 4.76
C VAL A 332 0.64 21.66 4.30
N ASP A 333 0.31 21.62 3.00
CA ASP A 333 -0.86 22.31 2.45
C ASP A 333 -2.17 21.72 2.98
N GLY A 334 -2.29 20.39 3.06
CA GLY A 334 -3.47 19.71 3.58
C GLY A 334 -3.75 20.08 5.04
N TRP A 335 -2.74 19.98 5.91
CA TRP A 335 -2.90 20.30 7.32
C TRP A 335 -3.06 21.79 7.62
N LYS A 336 -2.41 22.64 6.82
CA LYS A 336 -2.61 24.10 6.86
C LYS A 336 -4.06 24.45 6.50
N ASN A 337 -4.61 23.87 5.44
CA ASN A 337 -6.00 24.09 5.03
C ASN A 337 -7.02 23.52 6.03
N ALA A 338 -6.66 22.42 6.71
CA ALA A 338 -7.45 21.87 7.81
C ALA A 338 -7.35 22.67 9.12
N GLY A 339 -6.45 23.65 9.21
CA GLY A 339 -6.20 24.43 10.43
C GLY A 339 -5.57 23.64 11.57
N ALA A 340 -4.91 22.51 11.28
CA ALA A 340 -4.33 21.61 12.27
C ALA A 340 -2.79 21.59 12.16
N ASP A 341 -2.15 22.45 12.95
CA ASP A 341 -0.70 22.70 12.96
C ASP A 341 0.09 21.87 14.00
N SER A 342 -0.57 20.97 14.71
CA SER A 342 -0.02 20.20 15.83
C SER A 342 -0.72 18.85 15.96
N ILE A 343 -0.01 17.83 16.45
CA ILE A 343 -0.54 16.46 16.61
C ILE A 343 -1.89 16.42 17.35
N PRO A 344 -2.11 17.15 18.47
CA PRO A 344 -3.42 17.14 19.14
C PRO A 344 -4.56 17.70 18.28
N LYS A 345 -4.28 18.72 17.45
CA LYS A 345 -5.27 19.24 16.50
C LYS A 345 -5.54 18.25 15.37
N MET A 346 -4.52 17.52 14.91
CA MET A 346 -4.65 16.44 13.92
C MET A 346 -5.52 15.29 14.46
N ILE A 347 -5.32 14.87 15.72
CA ILE A 347 -6.18 13.89 16.41
C ILE A 347 -7.63 14.38 16.46
N THR A 348 -7.84 15.64 16.82
CA THR A 348 -9.18 16.26 16.88
C THR A 348 -9.84 16.31 15.49
N HIS A 349 -9.05 16.59 14.46
CA HIS A 349 -9.50 16.57 13.07
C HIS A 349 -9.91 15.16 12.63
N ALA A 350 -9.10 14.14 12.93
CA ALA A 350 -9.44 12.74 12.67
C ALA A 350 -10.73 12.32 13.39
N ALA A 351 -10.92 12.71 14.65
CA ALA A 351 -12.16 12.46 15.39
C ALA A 351 -13.38 13.15 14.75
N THR A 352 -13.20 14.33 14.16
CA THR A 352 -14.25 15.02 13.40
C THR A 352 -14.57 14.29 12.11
N LEU A 353 -13.56 13.78 11.40
CA LEU A 353 -13.75 12.95 10.19
C LEU A 353 -14.55 11.68 10.50
N ARG A 354 -14.27 10.98 11.61
CA ARG A 354 -15.03 9.79 12.04
C ARG A 354 -16.53 10.03 12.14
N LYS A 355 -16.92 11.23 12.60
CA LYS A 355 -18.34 11.61 12.72
C LYS A 355 -18.93 12.12 11.40
N ARG A 356 -18.12 12.83 10.61
CA ARG A 356 -18.57 13.52 9.39
C ARG A 356 -18.71 12.58 8.19
N ILE A 357 -17.80 11.61 8.02
CA ILE A 357 -17.80 10.73 6.84
C ILE A 357 -19.08 9.89 6.74
N PRO A 358 -19.57 9.20 7.79
CA PRO A 358 -20.79 8.40 7.68
C PRO A 358 -22.06 9.25 7.48
N THR A 359 -22.07 10.48 8.01
CA THR A 359 -23.27 11.34 8.05
C THR A 359 -23.39 12.25 6.85
N HIS A 360 -22.29 12.70 6.24
CA HIS A 360 -22.29 13.68 5.18
C HIS A 360 -21.94 13.06 3.83
N THR A 361 -22.93 12.92 2.95
CA THR A 361 -22.82 12.24 1.64
C THR A 361 -21.68 12.77 0.78
N GLU A 362 -21.50 14.09 0.66
CA GLU A 362 -20.40 14.66 -0.14
C GLU A 362 -19.02 14.36 0.45
N SER A 363 -18.91 14.28 1.79
CA SER A 363 -17.63 13.95 2.44
C SER A 363 -17.28 12.49 2.17
N PHE A 364 -18.26 11.59 2.32
CA PHE A 364 -18.11 10.18 1.96
C PHE A 364 -17.71 10.01 0.49
N ARG A 365 -18.48 10.63 -0.42
CA ARG A 365 -18.25 10.54 -1.87
C ARG A 365 -16.86 11.00 -2.27
N LYS A 366 -16.37 12.10 -1.68
CA LYS A 366 -15.02 12.61 -1.93
C LYS A 366 -13.96 11.58 -1.56
N VAL A 367 -14.03 11.01 -0.35
CA VAL A 367 -13.07 9.99 0.13
C VAL A 367 -13.19 8.69 -0.68
N TYR A 368 -14.41 8.25 -0.97
CA TYR A 368 -14.69 7.05 -1.75
C TYR A 368 -14.15 7.13 -3.18
N ARG A 369 -14.34 8.27 -3.86
CA ARG A 369 -13.77 8.51 -5.20
C ARG A 369 -12.25 8.60 -5.16
N TYR A 370 -11.68 9.15 -4.09
CA TYR A 370 -10.24 9.23 -3.90
C TYR A 370 -9.58 7.87 -3.66
N ALA A 371 -10.28 6.93 -3.00
CA ALA A 371 -9.75 5.60 -2.73
C ALA A 371 -9.45 4.81 -4.02
N PHE A 372 -10.21 5.03 -5.10
CA PHE A 372 -10.00 4.32 -6.37
C PHE A 372 -8.59 4.53 -6.97
N PRO A 373 -8.14 5.77 -7.24
CA PRO A 373 -6.79 6.00 -7.75
C PRO A 373 -5.70 5.64 -6.73
N LEU A 374 -5.97 5.71 -5.43
CA LEU A 374 -5.02 5.38 -4.36
C LEU A 374 -4.73 3.88 -4.25
N CYS A 375 -5.78 3.04 -4.36
CA CYS A 375 -5.66 1.58 -4.22
C CYS A 375 -5.22 0.88 -5.53
N ARG A 376 -5.20 1.62 -6.63
CA ARG A 376 -4.80 1.14 -7.96
C ARG A 376 -3.28 1.05 -8.06
N MET A 377 -2.77 -0.08 -8.53
CA MET A 377 -1.34 -0.20 -8.84
C MET A 377 -0.90 0.81 -9.90
N GLN A 378 0.29 1.40 -9.72
CA GLN A 378 0.84 2.36 -10.66
C GLN A 378 0.91 1.76 -12.07
N GLY A 379 0.38 2.49 -13.07
CA GLY A 379 0.32 2.06 -14.46
C GLY A 379 -0.94 1.29 -14.87
N GLN A 380 -1.77 0.81 -13.93
CA GLN A 380 -3.06 0.19 -14.25
C GLN A 380 -4.17 1.23 -14.40
N ARG A 381 -5.28 0.92 -15.08
CA ARG A 381 -6.47 1.79 -15.19
C ARG A 381 -7.65 1.34 -14.32
N ASN A 382 -7.64 0.07 -13.90
CA ASN A 382 -8.71 -0.58 -13.16
C ASN A 382 -8.17 -1.14 -11.83
N LEU A 383 -9.04 -1.38 -10.87
CA LEU A 383 -8.75 -2.12 -9.65
C LEU A 383 -8.93 -3.62 -9.89
N SER A 384 -8.15 -4.45 -9.19
CA SER A 384 -8.47 -5.87 -9.08
C SER A 384 -9.68 -6.08 -8.17
N PHE A 385 -10.47 -7.12 -8.43
CA PHE A 385 -11.62 -7.46 -7.61
C PHE A 385 -11.24 -7.67 -6.13
N GLU A 386 -10.14 -8.39 -5.86
CA GLU A 386 -9.63 -8.62 -4.49
C GLU A 386 -9.39 -7.33 -3.70
N ILE A 387 -8.94 -6.25 -4.35
CA ILE A 387 -8.74 -4.97 -3.67
C ILE A 387 -10.07 -4.24 -3.53
N ALA A 388 -10.90 -4.25 -4.58
CA ALA A 388 -12.19 -3.58 -4.57
C ALA A 388 -13.15 -4.18 -3.52
N SER A 389 -13.17 -5.50 -3.35
CA SER A 389 -14.01 -6.18 -2.35
C SER A 389 -13.65 -5.78 -0.92
N GLU A 390 -12.36 -5.78 -0.58
CA GLU A 390 -11.88 -5.35 0.75
C GLU A 390 -12.19 -3.88 1.02
N GLN A 391 -12.01 -3.02 0.01
CA GLN A 391 -12.35 -1.60 0.14
C GLN A 391 -13.87 -1.39 0.26
N TRP A 392 -14.70 -2.14 -0.45
CA TRP A 392 -16.15 -2.09 -0.27
C TRP A 392 -16.57 -2.57 1.12
N GLN A 393 -15.97 -3.62 1.67
CA GLN A 393 -16.20 -4.01 3.06
C GLN A 393 -15.81 -2.90 4.03
N LEU A 394 -14.69 -2.21 3.80
CA LEU A 394 -14.26 -1.08 4.61
C LEU A 394 -15.26 0.10 4.56
N PHE A 395 -15.68 0.49 3.35
CA PHE A 395 -16.54 1.65 3.14
C PHE A 395 -18.01 1.40 3.46
N PHE A 396 -18.48 0.16 3.32
CA PHE A 396 -19.90 -0.19 3.37
C PHE A 396 -20.30 -0.95 4.66
N THR A 397 -19.43 -0.90 5.67
CA THR A 397 -19.67 -1.44 7.01
C THR A 397 -19.45 -0.37 8.08
N SER A 398 -20.38 -0.26 9.02
CA SER A 398 -20.32 0.77 10.08
C SER A 398 -19.17 0.59 11.08
N ALA A 399 -18.72 -0.65 11.32
CA ALA A 399 -17.67 -0.98 12.30
C ALA A 399 -16.36 -0.18 12.10
N ASN A 400 -16.02 0.12 10.84
CA ASN A 400 -14.78 0.79 10.46
C ASN A 400 -14.99 2.26 10.04
N GLY A 401 -16.14 2.85 10.39
CA GLY A 401 -16.47 4.25 10.07
C GLY A 401 -16.99 4.45 8.65
N GLY A 402 -17.47 3.38 8.00
CA GLY A 402 -18.17 3.41 6.72
C GLY A 402 -19.67 3.66 6.87
N VAL A 403 -20.40 3.49 5.78
CA VAL A 403 -21.86 3.60 5.70
C VAL A 403 -22.43 2.20 5.65
N GLU A 404 -23.30 1.83 6.59
CA GLU A 404 -23.91 0.50 6.59
C GLU A 404 -24.76 0.28 5.33
N TRP A 405 -24.35 -0.66 4.47
CA TRP A 405 -25.17 -1.05 3.31
C TRP A 405 -26.19 -2.12 3.66
N ASN A 406 -25.82 -3.05 4.53
CA ASN A 406 -26.73 -4.09 4.96
C ASN A 406 -27.86 -3.48 5.80
N THR A 407 -29.10 -3.74 5.43
CA THR A 407 -30.28 -3.33 6.20
C THR A 407 -30.75 -4.48 7.08
N ALA A 408 -31.71 -4.23 7.98
CA ALA A 408 -32.28 -5.27 8.84
C ALA A 408 -32.95 -6.40 8.03
N THR A 409 -33.39 -6.10 6.81
CA THR A 409 -34.12 -7.02 5.92
C THR A 409 -33.26 -7.61 4.82
N THR A 410 -32.24 -6.87 4.36
CA THR A 410 -31.46 -7.24 3.18
C THR A 410 -29.95 -7.07 3.40
N PRO A 411 -29.15 -8.15 3.33
CA PRO A 411 -27.70 -8.10 3.40
C PRO A 411 -27.09 -7.75 2.03
N TRP A 412 -27.28 -6.49 1.60
CA TRP A 412 -26.90 -5.99 0.28
C TRP A 412 -25.42 -6.18 -0.08
N LEU A 413 -24.50 -5.85 0.84
CA LEU A 413 -23.07 -5.95 0.61
C LEU A 413 -22.64 -7.40 0.41
N ASP A 414 -23.17 -8.30 1.22
CA ASP A 414 -22.85 -9.73 1.15
C ASP A 414 -23.33 -10.32 -0.18
N TRP A 415 -24.56 -10.00 -0.58
CA TRP A 415 -25.09 -10.41 -1.89
C TRP A 415 -24.30 -9.82 -3.05
N TYR A 416 -23.83 -8.58 -2.94
CA TYR A 416 -23.06 -7.93 -3.98
C TYR A 416 -21.68 -8.59 -4.16
N ILE A 417 -20.98 -8.88 -3.07
CA ILE A 417 -19.69 -9.59 -3.11
C ILE A 417 -19.88 -11.01 -3.65
N GLU A 418 -20.86 -11.75 -3.13
CA GLU A 418 -21.20 -13.11 -3.60
C GLU A 418 -21.49 -13.13 -5.11
N PHE A 419 -22.29 -12.16 -5.59
CA PHE A 419 -22.60 -12.03 -7.01
C PHE A 419 -21.35 -11.78 -7.86
N LEU A 420 -20.48 -10.87 -7.44
CA LEU A 420 -19.26 -10.55 -8.19
C LEU A 420 -18.27 -11.73 -8.21
N GLU A 421 -18.21 -12.51 -7.14
CA GLU A 421 -17.45 -13.76 -7.07
C GLU A 421 -18.02 -14.83 -8.00
N TRP A 422 -19.35 -15.03 -7.95
CA TRP A 422 -20.05 -15.97 -8.83
C TRP A 422 -19.85 -15.63 -10.31
N ARG A 423 -19.91 -14.34 -10.65
CA ARG A 423 -19.62 -13.81 -11.99
C ARG A 423 -18.14 -13.92 -12.38
N ASN A 424 -17.25 -14.23 -11.43
CA ASN A 424 -15.80 -14.25 -11.61
C ASN A 424 -15.26 -12.90 -12.12
N THR A 425 -15.78 -11.80 -11.56
CA THR A 425 -15.34 -10.45 -11.91
C THR A 425 -13.89 -10.29 -11.49
N ARG A 426 -13.00 -9.99 -12.43
CA ARG A 426 -11.55 -9.86 -12.14
C ARG A 426 -11.09 -8.43 -11.93
N VAL A 427 -11.77 -7.49 -12.59
CA VAL A 427 -11.37 -6.08 -12.62
C VAL A 427 -12.59 -5.18 -12.43
N VAL A 428 -12.39 -4.11 -11.68
CA VAL A 428 -13.38 -3.07 -11.41
C VAL A 428 -12.88 -1.78 -12.04
N ASN A 429 -13.62 -1.25 -13.00
CA ASN A 429 -13.31 0.03 -13.63
C ASN A 429 -13.81 1.19 -12.77
N LYS A 430 -13.37 2.41 -13.10
CA LYS A 430 -13.73 3.62 -12.35
C LYS A 430 -15.24 3.86 -12.33
N ASP A 431 -15.91 3.63 -13.45
CA ASP A 431 -17.34 3.87 -13.59
C ASP A 431 -18.15 2.94 -12.67
N LEU A 432 -17.90 1.63 -12.72
CA LEU A 432 -18.54 0.66 -11.82
C LEU A 432 -18.30 1.02 -10.35
N TRP A 433 -17.06 1.39 -9.98
CA TRP A 433 -16.74 1.83 -8.63
C TRP A 433 -17.62 3.02 -8.20
N GLU A 434 -17.63 4.10 -8.98
CA GLU A 434 -18.39 5.31 -8.65
C GLU A 434 -19.91 5.06 -8.63
N GLN A 435 -20.43 4.27 -9.57
CA GLN A 435 -21.85 3.94 -9.63
C GLN A 435 -22.29 3.00 -8.50
N THR A 436 -21.38 2.21 -7.92
CA THR A 436 -21.70 1.36 -6.76
C THR A 436 -22.12 2.19 -5.55
N GLU A 437 -21.50 3.35 -5.29
CA GLU A 437 -21.93 4.26 -4.20
C GLU A 437 -23.34 4.80 -4.43
N VAL A 438 -23.64 5.21 -5.66
CA VAL A 438 -24.97 5.73 -6.02
C VAL A 438 -26.02 4.63 -5.91
N PHE A 439 -25.69 3.44 -6.39
CA PHE A 439 -26.54 2.26 -6.31
C PHE A 439 -26.85 1.90 -4.85
N LEU A 440 -25.83 1.84 -4.00
CA LEU A 440 -25.97 1.61 -2.56
C LEU A 440 -26.99 2.57 -1.95
N ARG A 441 -26.84 3.88 -2.19
CA ARG A 441 -27.74 4.89 -1.63
C ARG A 441 -29.18 4.67 -2.04
N LYS A 442 -29.42 4.45 -3.34
CA LYS A 442 -30.77 4.20 -3.86
C LYS A 442 -31.35 2.88 -3.33
N SER A 443 -30.54 1.84 -3.17
CA SER A 443 -31.00 0.55 -2.63
C SER A 443 -31.39 0.61 -1.15
N ILE A 444 -30.80 1.53 -0.37
CA ILE A 444 -31.18 1.78 1.03
C ILE A 444 -32.45 2.62 1.10
N GLU A 445 -32.63 3.58 0.19
CA GLU A 445 -33.85 4.41 0.13
C GLU A 445 -35.08 3.60 -0.28
N ASP A 446 -34.92 2.68 -1.23
CA ASP A 446 -35.98 1.78 -1.68
C ASP A 446 -35.39 0.41 -2.05
N GLU A 447 -35.64 -0.55 -1.16
CA GLU A 447 -35.22 -1.94 -1.33
C GLU A 447 -35.99 -2.68 -2.43
N SER A 448 -37.16 -2.18 -2.87
CA SER A 448 -37.99 -2.86 -3.86
C SER A 448 -37.51 -2.69 -5.30
N PHE A 449 -36.49 -1.84 -5.52
CA PHE A 449 -35.99 -1.44 -6.84
C PHE A 449 -37.03 -0.70 -7.70
N GLY A 450 -37.99 0.02 -7.10
CA GLY A 450 -38.99 0.82 -7.85
C GLY A 450 -38.37 1.96 -8.68
N TRP A 451 -37.16 2.38 -8.33
CA TRP A 451 -36.35 3.34 -9.08
C TRP A 451 -35.48 2.72 -10.18
N TRP A 452 -35.41 1.38 -10.28
CA TRP A 452 -34.56 0.69 -11.23
C TRP A 452 -35.20 0.64 -12.62
N SER A 453 -34.41 0.94 -13.65
CA SER A 453 -34.80 0.76 -15.05
C SER A 453 -33.64 0.14 -15.83
N PRO A 454 -33.85 -0.96 -16.57
CA PRO A 454 -32.84 -1.54 -17.46
C PRO A 454 -32.39 -0.61 -18.59
N ASP A 455 -33.19 0.41 -18.92
CA ASP A 455 -32.86 1.41 -19.94
C ASP A 455 -32.05 2.59 -19.37
N ALA A 456 -31.81 2.62 -18.06
CA ALA A 456 -30.96 3.63 -17.43
C ALA A 456 -29.48 3.35 -17.72
N ALA A 457 -28.65 4.39 -17.71
CA ALA A 457 -27.22 4.31 -18.02
C ALA A 457 -26.39 3.73 -16.86
N TRP A 458 -26.81 2.62 -16.28
CA TRP A 458 -26.03 1.90 -15.28
C TRP A 458 -24.96 1.02 -15.93
N PRO A 459 -23.86 0.71 -15.24
CA PRO A 459 -22.95 -0.33 -15.67
C PRO A 459 -23.70 -1.66 -15.75
N GLY A 460 -23.54 -2.40 -16.86
CA GLY A 460 -24.22 -3.69 -17.06
C GLY A 460 -24.02 -4.72 -15.95
N VAL A 461 -22.95 -4.58 -15.15
CA VAL A 461 -22.72 -5.39 -13.95
C VAL A 461 -23.81 -5.19 -12.90
N LEU A 462 -24.29 -3.95 -12.73
CA LEU A 462 -25.37 -3.63 -11.80
C LEU A 462 -26.73 -4.10 -12.33
N ASP A 463 -26.97 -4.06 -13.65
CA ASP A 463 -28.16 -4.68 -14.28
C ASP A 463 -28.23 -6.18 -13.99
N GLU A 464 -27.12 -6.88 -14.20
CA GLU A 464 -27.01 -8.31 -13.89
C GLU A 464 -27.17 -8.57 -12.38
N PHE A 465 -26.67 -7.69 -11.51
CA PHE A 465 -26.84 -7.81 -10.07
C PHE A 465 -28.31 -7.68 -9.65
N VAL A 466 -29.04 -6.72 -10.18
CA VAL A 466 -30.48 -6.56 -9.86
C VAL A 466 -31.26 -7.79 -10.33
N ALA A 467 -30.96 -8.31 -11.52
CA ALA A 467 -31.56 -9.56 -12.00
C ALA A 467 -31.24 -10.74 -11.07
N TYR A 468 -30.00 -10.85 -10.59
CA TYR A 468 -29.59 -11.87 -9.62
C TYR A 468 -30.36 -11.76 -8.30
N VAL A 469 -30.53 -10.55 -7.75
CA VAL A 469 -31.30 -10.35 -6.52
C VAL A 469 -32.77 -10.72 -6.69
N GLN A 470 -33.40 -10.31 -7.79
CA GLN A 470 -34.80 -10.62 -8.08
C GLN A 470 -35.04 -12.12 -8.30
N GLN A 471 -34.17 -12.79 -9.06
CA GLN A 471 -34.35 -14.19 -9.44
C GLN A 471 -33.85 -15.18 -8.38
N ALA A 472 -32.63 -15.01 -7.89
CA ALA A 472 -31.99 -15.98 -7.01
C ALA A 472 -32.33 -15.74 -5.54
N LYS A 473 -32.27 -14.49 -5.05
CA LYS A 473 -32.45 -14.21 -3.62
C LYS A 473 -33.91 -14.02 -3.22
N ARG A 474 -34.69 -13.30 -4.03
CA ARG A 474 -36.11 -13.03 -3.76
C ARG A 474 -37.05 -14.05 -4.43
N GLY A 475 -36.68 -14.59 -5.58
CA GLY A 475 -37.44 -15.64 -6.27
C GLY A 475 -37.46 -16.99 -5.53
N GLU A 476 -36.38 -17.38 -4.86
CA GLU A 476 -36.37 -18.59 -4.01
C GLU A 476 -37.27 -18.45 -2.78
N LYS A 477 -37.32 -17.26 -2.15
CA LYS A 477 -38.25 -16.99 -1.03
C LYS A 477 -39.72 -17.06 -1.43
N ALA A 478 -40.07 -16.64 -2.65
CA ALA A 478 -41.44 -16.72 -3.15
C ALA A 478 -41.87 -18.18 -3.40
N ARG A 479 -41.00 -19.01 -4.00
CA ARG A 479 -41.28 -20.44 -4.20
C ARG A 479 -41.37 -21.24 -2.90
N ALA A 480 -40.48 -20.95 -1.94
CA ALA A 480 -40.52 -21.60 -0.62
C ALA A 480 -41.74 -21.18 0.23
N GLY A 481 -42.29 -19.98 0.00
CA GLY A 481 -43.53 -19.52 0.64
C GLY A 481 -44.77 -20.17 0.04
N GLU A 482 -44.84 -20.32 -1.28
CA GLU A 482 -45.94 -21.04 -1.95
C GLU A 482 -45.96 -22.53 -1.59
N GLU A 483 -44.82 -23.21 -1.50
CA GLU A 483 -44.79 -24.63 -1.09
C GLU A 483 -45.26 -24.88 0.35
N MET A 484 -45.15 -23.89 1.25
CA MET A 484 -45.65 -23.99 2.64
C MET A 484 -47.12 -23.57 2.81
N GLU A 485 -47.74 -22.90 1.83
CA GLU A 485 -49.17 -22.55 1.85
C GLU A 485 -50.07 -23.68 1.32
N PHE A 486 -49.46 -24.72 0.72
CA PHE A 486 -50.14 -25.89 0.16
C PHE A 486 -49.98 -27.18 0.99
N GLU A 487 -49.42 -27.12 2.20
CA GLU A 487 -49.40 -28.23 3.18
C GLU A 487 -50.42 -28.08 4.32
#